data_AF-A0A968MUC1-F1
#
_entry.id   AF-A0A968MUC1-F1
#
_cell.length_a   1.000
_cell.length_b   1.000
_cell.length_c   1.000
_cell.angle_alpha   90.00
_cell.angle_beta   90.00
_cell.angle_gamma   90.00
#
_symmetry.space_group_name_H-M   'P 1'
#
loop_
_entity.id
_entity.type
_entity.pdbx_description
1 polymer ?
#
loop_
_entity_poly.entity_id
_entity_poly.type
_entity_poly.pdbx_seq_one_letter_code
_entity_poly.pdbx_strand_id
1 'polypeptide(L)'
;MAYCSHRYFARKLWNFTHELDKKQVPFVFIDSNINGLNNISYLGQNSFQSGFLAARLLHYAIPARSIVLILRIGGPEISNQSLNREDGIRNFFEKYGNEHILQHVDMDITSPKSLERLNHH
;
A
#
# COMPACT_ATOMS: atom_id res chain seq x y z
N MET A 1 4.21 6.07 4.69
CA MET A 1 3.38 6.68 5.76
C MET A 1 1.97 6.13 5.53
N ALA A 2 1.44 5.29 6.42
CA ALA A 2 0.11 4.71 6.21
C ALA A 2 -0.98 5.75 6.51
N TYR A 3 -1.34 6.57 5.52
CA TYR A 3 -2.54 7.39 5.61
C TYR A 3 -3.74 6.51 5.27
N CYS A 4 -4.69 6.40 6.19
CA CYS A 4 -6.01 5.93 5.84
C CYS A 4 -6.64 6.94 4.87
N SER A 5 -6.74 6.55 3.60
CA SER A 5 -7.22 7.37 2.49
C SER A 5 -8.70 7.77 2.63
N HIS A 6 -9.48 7.02 3.42
CA HIS A 6 -10.89 7.33 3.64
C HIS A 6 -11.09 8.17 4.91
N ARG A 7 -11.25 9.50 4.74
CA ARG A 7 -11.44 10.48 5.86
C ARG A 7 -12.52 10.07 6.87
N TYR A 8 -13.58 9.41 6.43
CA TYR A 8 -14.67 8.94 7.29
C TYR A 8 -14.23 7.81 8.23
N PHE A 9 -13.48 6.84 7.70
CA PHE A 9 -12.95 5.73 8.49
C PHE A 9 -11.95 6.23 9.55
N ALA A 10 -11.02 7.11 9.14
CA ALA A 10 -10.06 7.72 10.05
C ALA A 10 -10.74 8.44 11.22
N ARG A 11 -11.81 9.22 10.96
CA ARG A 11 -12.57 9.91 12.01
C ARG A 11 -13.27 8.95 12.96
N LYS A 12 -13.93 7.91 12.45
CA LYS A 12 -14.60 6.91 13.29
C LYS A 12 -13.60 6.17 14.18
N LEU A 13 -12.47 5.76 13.61
CA LEU A 13 -11.43 5.07 14.35
C LEU A 13 -10.83 5.95 15.45
N TRP A 14 -10.59 7.23 15.16
CA TRP A 14 -10.13 8.20 16.15
C TRP A 14 -11.10 8.31 17.33
N ASN A 15 -12.40 8.48 17.05
CA ASN A 15 -13.40 8.58 18.09
C ASN A 15 -13.49 7.28 18.91
N PHE A 16 -13.43 6.12 18.26
CA PHE A 16 -13.51 4.83 18.93
C PHE A 16 -12.31 4.58 19.85
N THR A 17 -11.09 4.83 19.37
CA THR A 17 -9.86 4.68 20.15
C THR A 17 -9.82 5.65 21.34
N HIS A 18 -10.33 6.86 21.18
CA HIS A 18 -10.46 7.80 22.30
C HIS A 18 -11.43 7.34 23.39
N GLU A 19 -12.50 6.63 23.03
CA GLU A 19 -13.41 6.02 24.01
C GLU A 19 -12.77 4.81 24.72
N LEU A 20 -11.90 4.06 24.04
CA LEU A 20 -11.10 2.99 24.66
C LEU A 20 -10.10 3.57 25.67
N ASP A 21 -9.43 4.68 25.32
CA ASP A 21 -8.51 5.40 26.20
C ASP A 21 -9.21 5.86 27.50
N LYS A 22 -10.40 6.46 27.38
CA LYS A 22 -11.21 6.88 28.54
C LYS A 22 -11.58 5.72 29.46
N LYS A 23 -11.77 4.53 28.89
CA LYS A 23 -12.11 3.31 29.63
C LYS A 23 -10.88 2.53 30.09
N GLN A 24 -9.67 3.02 29.81
CA GLN A 24 -8.40 2.33 30.04
C GLN A 24 -8.39 0.91 29.43
N VAL A 25 -9.08 0.73 28.30
CA VAL A 25 -9.12 -0.53 27.57
C VAL A 25 -7.96 -0.52 26.57
N PRO A 26 -6.94 -1.36 26.75
CA PRO A 26 -5.77 -1.32 25.92
C PRO A 26 -6.05 -2.05 24.59
N PHE A 27 -5.51 -1.56 23.48
CA PHE A 27 -5.79 -2.11 22.15
C PHE A 27 -4.52 -2.25 21.29
N VAL A 28 -4.60 -3.14 20.30
CA VAL A 28 -3.52 -3.43 19.35
C VAL A 28 -4.09 -3.32 17.94
N PHE A 29 -3.36 -2.67 17.03
CA PHE A 29 -3.72 -2.67 15.63
C PHE A 29 -3.22 -3.96 14.95
N ILE A 30 -4.05 -4.55 14.09
CA ILE A 30 -3.70 -5.69 13.27
C ILE A 30 -3.76 -5.26 11.81
N ASP A 31 -2.79 -5.71 11.02
CA ASP A 31 -2.64 -5.47 9.57
C ASP A 31 -2.33 -4.02 9.17
N SER A 32 -3.04 -3.00 9.66
CA SER A 32 -2.71 -1.58 9.38
C SER A 32 -2.42 -0.78 10.64
N ASN A 33 -1.24 -0.14 10.71
CA ASN A 33 -0.90 0.78 11.81
C ASN A 33 -1.34 2.21 11.48
N ILE A 34 -1.87 2.93 12.47
CA ILE A 34 -2.22 4.35 12.36
C ILE A 34 -1.45 5.12 13.43
N ASN A 35 -0.61 6.05 12.99
CA ASN A 35 0.23 6.85 13.89
C ASN A 35 -0.62 7.86 14.67
N GLY A 36 -0.22 8.14 15.92
CA GLY A 36 -0.83 9.19 16.76
C GLY A 36 -1.99 8.73 17.64
N LEU A 37 -2.15 7.42 17.84
CA LEU A 37 -3.14 6.81 18.74
C LEU A 37 -2.42 6.00 19.83
N ASN A 38 -3.08 5.78 20.97
CA ASN A 38 -2.51 5.09 22.14
C ASN A 38 -2.61 3.56 22.07
N ASN A 39 -2.32 2.96 20.92
CA ASN A 39 -2.25 1.50 20.82
C ASN A 39 -1.00 0.98 21.57
N ILE A 40 -1.12 -0.18 22.23
CA ILE A 40 0.01 -0.82 22.92
C ILE A 40 1.08 -1.27 21.91
N SER A 41 0.63 -1.77 20.77
CA SER A 41 1.48 -2.33 19.72
C SER A 41 0.73 -2.42 18.39
N TYR A 42 1.43 -2.87 17.36
CA TYR A 42 0.91 -3.18 16.03
C TYR A 42 1.45 -4.53 15.58
N LEU A 43 0.57 -5.37 15.04
CA LEU A 43 0.89 -6.69 14.48
C LEU A 43 0.55 -6.71 12.99
N GLY A 44 1.57 -6.66 12.14
CA GLY A 44 1.41 -6.81 10.71
C GLY A 44 2.75 -6.75 9.98
N GLN A 45 2.76 -7.16 8.71
CA GLN A 45 3.97 -7.01 7.90
C GLN A 45 4.26 -5.54 7.63
N ASN A 46 5.54 -5.18 7.67
CA ASN A 46 5.97 -3.89 7.15
C ASN A 46 5.86 -3.92 5.62
N SER A 47 4.67 -3.57 5.09
CA SER A 47 4.38 -3.60 3.65
C SER A 47 5.33 -2.74 2.84
N PHE A 48 5.84 -1.65 3.41
CA PHE A 48 6.90 -0.85 2.79
C PHE A 48 8.20 -1.64 2.61
N GLN A 49 8.69 -2.29 3.67
CA GLN A 49 9.90 -3.12 3.57
C GLN A 49 9.69 -4.32 2.63
N SER A 50 8.49 -4.90 2.61
CA SER A 50 8.11 -5.94 1.65
C SER A 50 8.22 -5.44 0.20
N GLY A 51 7.69 -4.25 -0.09
CA GLY A 51 7.79 -3.62 -1.42
C GLY A 51 9.23 -3.29 -1.81
N PHE A 52 10.00 -2.73 -0.87
CA PHE A 52 11.41 -2.42 -1.07
C PHE A 52 12.24 -3.67 -1.38
N LEU A 53 12.03 -4.76 -0.63
CA LEU A 53 12.70 -6.04 -0.87
C LEU A 53 12.34 -6.62 -2.25
N ALA A 54 11.06 -6.59 -2.62
CA ALA A 54 10.59 -7.07 -3.91
C ALA A 54 11.23 -6.29 -5.08
N ALA A 55 11.30 -4.96 -4.97
CA ALA A 55 11.95 -4.12 -5.97
C ALA A 55 13.46 -4.40 -6.09
N ARG A 56 14.13 -4.64 -4.96
CA ARG A 56 15.55 -5.01 -4.94
C ARG A 56 15.82 -6.34 -5.63
N LEU A 57 14.97 -7.34 -5.39
CA LEU A 57 15.07 -8.64 -6.05
C LEU A 57 14.77 -8.53 -7.55
N LEU A 58 13.77 -7.73 -7.92
CA LEU A 58 13.45 -7.48 -9.33
C LEU A 58 14.60 -6.81 -10.06
N HIS A 59 15.17 -5.73 -9.51
CA HIS A 59 16.32 -5.03 -10.09
C HIS A 59 17.52 -5.96 -10.30
N TYR A 60 17.80 -6.87 -9.36
CA TYR A 60 18.86 -7.88 -9.53
C TYR A 60 18.59 -8.83 -10.71
N ALA A 61 17.31 -9.09 -11.03
CA ALA A 61 16.90 -10.08 -12.01
C ALA A 61 16.66 -9.53 -13.42
N ILE A 62 16.66 -8.20 -13.62
CA ILE A 62 16.34 -7.57 -14.90
C ILE A 62 17.57 -6.87 -15.52
N PRO A 63 17.65 -6.74 -16.86
CA PRO A 63 18.69 -5.96 -17.51
C PRO A 63 18.62 -4.47 -17.15
N ALA A 64 19.77 -3.79 -17.17
CA ALA A 64 19.83 -2.34 -17.03
C ALA A 64 18.93 -1.64 -18.07
N ARG A 65 18.34 -0.50 -17.70
CA ARG A 65 17.44 0.31 -18.56
C ARG A 65 16.15 -0.38 -19.00
N SER A 66 15.74 -1.44 -18.30
CA SER A 66 14.41 -2.03 -18.48
C SER A 66 13.28 -1.11 -18.05
N ILE A 67 12.09 -1.31 -18.63
CA ILE A 67 10.84 -0.72 -18.17
C ILE A 67 10.24 -1.62 -17.10
N VAL A 68 9.90 -1.04 -15.94
CA VAL A 68 9.24 -1.72 -14.82
C VAL A 68 7.81 -1.20 -14.72
N LEU A 69 6.83 -2.10 -14.87
CA LEU A 69 5.42 -1.77 -14.74
C LEU A 69 4.91 -2.12 -13.33
N ILE A 70 4.43 -1.11 -12.62
CA ILE A 70 3.59 -1.27 -11.43
C ILE A 70 2.14 -1.35 -11.92
N LEU A 71 1.54 -2.54 -11.87
CA LEU A 71 0.15 -2.75 -12.21
C LEU A 71 -0.67 -2.92 -10.93
N ARG A 72 -1.62 -2.02 -10.70
CA ARG A 72 -2.57 -2.13 -9.60
C ARG A 72 -3.90 -2.63 -10.14
N ILE A 73 -4.33 -3.80 -9.67
CA ILE A 73 -5.58 -4.44 -10.08
C ILE A 73 -6.53 -4.45 -8.87
N GLY A 74 -7.73 -3.90 -9.01
CA GLY A 74 -8.68 -3.84 -7.89
C GLY A 74 -9.96 -3.08 -8.21
N GLY A 75 -10.71 -2.70 -7.18
CA GLY A 75 -11.82 -1.74 -7.28
C GLY A 75 -11.42 -0.34 -6.83
N PRO A 76 -12.36 0.61 -6.68
CA PRO A 76 -12.08 2.00 -6.32
C PRO A 76 -11.45 2.17 -4.92
N GLU A 77 -11.58 1.16 -4.05
CA GLU A 77 -10.97 1.18 -2.72
C GLU A 77 -9.59 0.50 -2.72
N ILE A 78 -8.55 1.29 -2.44
CA ILE A 78 -7.17 0.81 -2.35
C ILE A 78 -6.79 0.64 -0.87
N SER A 79 -6.30 -0.55 -0.51
CA SER A 79 -5.82 -0.81 0.85
C SER A 79 -4.54 -0.02 1.17
N ASN A 80 -4.40 0.41 2.43
CA ASN A 80 -3.17 1.05 2.92
C ASN A 80 -1.94 0.16 2.74
N GLN A 81 -2.11 -1.16 2.83
CA GLN A 81 -1.04 -2.14 2.65
C GLN A 81 -0.51 -2.14 1.21
N SER A 82 -1.41 -2.08 0.22
CA SER A 82 -1.03 -1.95 -1.19
C SER A 82 -0.30 -0.65 -1.48
N LEU A 83 -0.79 0.47 -0.93
CA LEU A 83 -0.14 1.79 -1.07
C LEU A 83 1.26 1.80 -0.45
N ASN A 84 1.40 1.32 0.78
CA ASN A 84 2.71 1.25 1.45
C ASN A 84 3.69 0.34 0.69
N ARG A 85 3.21 -0.76 0.10
CA ARG A 85 4.05 -1.66 -0.70
C ARG A 85 4.55 -0.97 -1.97
N GLU A 86 3.68 -0.24 -2.65
CA GLU A 86 4.07 0.56 -3.80
C GLU A 86 5.07 1.66 -3.44
N ASP A 87 4.86 2.37 -2.32
CA ASP A 87 5.82 3.34 -1.80
C ASP A 87 7.21 2.70 -1.58
N GLY A 88 7.24 1.47 -1.06
CA GLY A 88 8.47 0.70 -0.90
C GLY A 88 9.18 0.40 -2.22
N ILE A 89 8.41 0.03 -3.25
CA ILE A 89 8.93 -0.22 -4.60
C ILE A 89 9.52 1.06 -5.19
N ARG A 90 8.74 2.16 -5.16
CA ARG A 90 9.16 3.46 -5.70
C ARG A 90 10.42 3.98 -5.00
N ASN A 91 10.47 3.86 -3.68
CA ASN A 91 11.64 4.31 -2.90
C ASN A 91 12.92 3.56 -3.25
N PHE A 92 12.83 2.27 -3.56
CA PHE A 92 13.99 1.50 -3.99
C PHE A 92 14.51 2.00 -5.35
N PHE A 93 13.64 2.09 -6.36
CA PHE A 93 14.07 2.47 -7.71
C PHE A 93 14.54 3.92 -7.80
N GLU A 94 13.96 4.83 -7.01
CA GLU A 94 14.45 6.21 -6.89
C GLU A 94 15.90 6.27 -6.38
N LYS A 95 16.27 5.40 -5.43
CA LYS A 95 17.59 5.42 -4.78
C LYS A 95 18.64 4.58 -5.50
N TYR A 96 18.25 3.44 -6.07
CA TYR A 96 19.19 2.40 -6.50
C TYR A 96 18.96 1.88 -7.91
N GLY A 97 17.85 2.24 -8.57
CA GLY A 97 17.48 1.72 -9.88
C GLY A 97 17.03 2.81 -10.84
N ASN A 98 17.67 3.98 -10.79
CA ASN A 98 17.28 5.19 -11.52
C ASN A 98 17.53 5.09 -13.04
N GLU A 99 18.24 4.06 -13.50
CA GLU A 99 18.39 3.72 -14.89
C GLU A 99 17.13 3.09 -15.50
N HIS A 100 16.21 2.58 -14.67
CA HIS A 100 14.96 1.97 -15.11
C HIS A 100 13.84 3.00 -15.27
N ILE A 101 12.92 2.72 -16.18
CA ILE A 101 11.71 3.53 -16.35
C ILE A 101 10.58 2.87 -15.58
N LEU A 102 10.06 3.56 -14.56
CA LEU A 102 8.90 3.10 -13.80
C LEU A 102 7.61 3.62 -14.43
N GLN A 103 6.72 2.70 -14.82
CA GLN A 103 5.38 2.99 -15.27
C GLN A 103 4.36 2.50 -14.25
N HIS A 104 3.19 3.15 -14.19
CA HIS A 104 2.11 2.77 -13.30
C HIS A 104 0.79 2.75 -14.06
N VAL A 105 0.04 1.66 -13.94
CA VAL A 105 -1.29 1.51 -14.49
C VAL A 105 -2.24 1.02 -13.38
N ASP A 106 -3.36 1.72 -13.23
CA ASP A 106 -4.49 1.30 -12.41
C ASP A 106 -5.55 0.61 -13.30
N MET A 107 -5.93 -0.62 -12.95
CA MET A 107 -6.95 -1.40 -13.63
C MET A 107 -8.10 -1.71 -12.66
N ASP A 108 -9.24 -1.05 -12.90
CA ASP A 108 -10.45 -1.27 -12.12
C ASP A 108 -11.22 -2.49 -12.66
N ILE A 109 -11.04 -3.67 -12.07
CA ILE A 109 -11.74 -4.90 -12.51
C ILE A 109 -13.20 -4.97 -12.05
N THR A 110 -13.65 -4.03 -11.24
CA THR A 110 -15.05 -3.94 -10.79
C THR A 110 -15.91 -3.12 -11.75
N SER A 111 -15.29 -2.39 -12.67
CA SER A 111 -15.97 -1.66 -13.74
C SER A 111 -16.29 -2.60 -14.93
N PRO A 112 -17.54 -2.65 -15.44
CA PRO A 112 -17.92 -3.46 -16.59
C PRO A 112 -17.07 -3.20 -17.85
N LYS A 113 -16.60 -1.96 -18.04
CA LYS A 113 -15.78 -1.54 -19.18
C LYS A 113 -14.37 -2.17 -19.20
N SER A 114 -13.90 -2.66 -18.07
CA SER A 114 -12.54 -3.22 -17.92
C SER A 114 -12.48 -4.68 -18.32
N LEU A 115 -13.57 -5.42 -18.08
CA LEU A 115 -13.73 -6.82 -18.48
C LEU A 115 -13.81 -6.97 -20.01
N GLU A 116 -14.41 -6.00 -20.71
CA GLU A 116 -14.44 -5.99 -22.18
C GLU A 116 -13.05 -5.83 -22.82
N ARG A 117 -12.12 -5.11 -22.17
CA ARG A 117 -10.75 -4.93 -22.69
C ARG A 117 -9.86 -6.15 -22.52
N LEU A 118 -10.17 -7.02 -21.55
CA LEU A 118 -9.42 -8.26 -21.30
C LEU A 118 -9.84 -9.40 -22.25
N ASN A 119 -11.07 -9.37 -22.78
CA ASN A 119 -11.61 -10.42 -23.65
C ASN A 119 -11.32 -10.21 -25.15
N HIS A 120 -10.63 -9.14 -25.53
CA HIS A 120 -10.30 -8.80 -26.92
C HIS A 120 -8.81 -8.99 -27.28
N HIS A 121 -8.06 -9.75 -26.48
CA HIS A 121 -6.69 -10.18 -26.77
C HIS A 121 -6.54 -11.69 -26.73
#